data_AF-X1UC13-F1
#
_entry.id   AF-X1UC13-F1
#
_cell.length_a   1.000
_cell.length_b   1.000
_cell.length_c   1.000
_cell.angle_alpha   90.00
_cell.angle_beta   90.00
_cell.angle_gamma   90.00
#
_symmetry.space_group_name_H-M   'P 1'
#
loop_
_entity.id
_entity.type
_entity.pdbx_description
1 polymer ?
#
loop_
_entity_poly.entity_id
_entity_poly.type
_entity_poly.pdbx_seq_one_letter_code
_entity_poly.pdbx_strand_id
1 'polypeptide(L)' 'MQKMMRFINKKSMIFYQVYSSGHAEIDTLKKVVKKLKPGKIIPIHTFHPDKYGGLFSQKLE' A
#
# COMPACT_ATOMS: atom_id res chain seq x y z
N MET A 1 -9.28 -16.50 6.28
CA MET A 1 -9.41 -15.80 7.58
C MET A 1 -10.64 -16.22 8.39
N GLN A 2 -11.87 -16.16 7.87
CA GLN A 2 -13.09 -16.44 8.68
C GLN A 2 -13.11 -17.82 9.38
N LYS A 3 -12.66 -18.89 8.71
CA LYS A 3 -12.56 -20.24 9.34
C LYS A 3 -11.56 -20.26 10.51
N MET A 4 -10.41 -19.59 10.36
CA MET A 4 -9.37 -19.49 11.39
C MET A 4 -9.86 -18.71 12.61
N MET A 5 -10.45 -17.52 12.40
CA MET A 5 -10.94 -16.68 13.51
C MET A 5 -12.05 -17.38 14.31
N ARG A 6 -12.93 -18.13 13.65
CA ARG A 6 -13.95 -18.95 14.34
C ARG A 6 -13.32 -19.99 15.28
N PHE A 7 -12.21 -20.60 14.87
CA PHE A 7 -11.51 -21.58 15.71
C PHE A 7 -10.85 -20.91 16.92
N ILE A 8 -10.11 -19.81 16.71
CA ILE A 8 -9.47 -19.02 17.76
C ILE A 8 -10.50 -18.59 18.82
N ASN A 9 -11.63 -18.05 18.38
CA ASN A 9 -12.72 -17.61 19.26
C ASN A 9 -13.37 -18.79 20.01
N LYS A 10 -13.64 -19.92 19.33
CA LYS A 10 -14.18 -21.13 19.96
C LYS A 10 -13.26 -21.69 21.05
N LYS A 11 -11.96 -21.44 20.95
CA LYS A 11 -10.94 -21.89 21.90
C LYS A 11 -10.56 -20.82 22.92
N SER A 12 -11.24 -19.67 22.94
CA SER A 12 -10.94 -18.54 23.82
C SER A 12 -9.46 -18.11 23.77
N MET A 13 -8.84 -18.22 22.59
CA MET A 13 -7.46 -17.81 22.37
C MET A 13 -7.41 -16.31 22.09
N ILE A 14 -6.39 -15.64 22.61
CA ILE A 14 -6.14 -14.22 22.32
C ILE A 14 -5.36 -14.13 21.01
N PHE A 15 -5.81 -13.30 20.07
CA PHE A 15 -5.16 -13.08 18.79
C PHE A 15 -4.53 -11.69 18.74
N TYR A 16 -3.22 -11.63 18.48
CA TYR A 16 -2.50 -10.40 18.24
C TYR A 16 -2.11 -10.33 16.76
N GLN A 17 -2.55 -9.29 16.07
CA GLN A 17 -2.10 -9.03 14.71
C GLN A 17 -0.82 -8.19 14.75
N VAL A 18 0.31 -8.81 14.41
CA VAL A 18 1.60 -8.13 14.29
C VAL A 18 2.02 -8.17 12.83
N TYR A 19 1.59 -7.16 12.07
CA TYR A 19 1.89 -7.02 10.65
C TYR A 19 2.54 -5.66 10.38
N SER A 20 3.55 -5.67 9.51
CA SER A 20 4.09 -4.46 8.90
C SER A 20 4.10 -4.64 7.39
N SER A 21 3.66 -3.63 6.66
CA SER A 21 3.73 -3.62 5.20
C SER A 21 5.18 -3.59 4.73
N GLY A 22 5.48 -4.34 3.67
CA GLY A 22 6.76 -4.24 2.95
C GLY A 22 6.74 -3.20 1.82
N HIS A 23 5.56 -2.65 1.48
CA HIS A 23 5.41 -1.66 0.43
C HIS A 23 5.45 -0.23 0.97
N ALA A 24 5.99 0.69 0.17
CA ALA A 24 6.02 2.10 0.50
C ALA A 24 4.60 2.69 0.55
N GLU A 25 4.29 3.37 1.64
CA GLU A 25 3.08 4.17 1.76
C GLU A 25 3.13 5.43 0.89
N ILE A 26 1.97 6.05 0.66
CA ILE A 26 1.82 7.22 -0.22
C ILE A 26 2.76 8.36 0.17
N ASP A 27 2.93 8.65 1.46
CA ASP A 27 3.83 9.72 1.90
C ASP A 27 5.30 9.42 1.63
N THR A 28 5.70 8.14 1.67
CA THR A 28 7.03 7.71 1.27
C THR A 28 7.21 7.85 -0.24
N LEU A 29 6.21 7.47 -1.05
CA LEU A 29 6.23 7.67 -2.50
C LEU A 29 6.35 9.17 -2.86
N LYS A 30 5.63 10.06 -2.17
CA LYS A 30 5.75 11.53 -2.34
C LYS A 30 7.16 12.04 -2.05
N LYS A 31 7.84 11.50 -1.03
CA LYS A 31 9.24 11.85 -0.73
C LYS A 31 10.17 11.43 -1.87
N VAL A 32 9.99 10.24 -2.42
CA VAL A 32 10.77 9.73 -3.56
C VAL A 32 10.57 10.63 -4.79
N VAL A 33 9.33 10.92 -5.15
CA VAL A 33 9.01 11.79 -6.30
C VAL A 33 9.57 13.20 -6.10
N LYS A 34 9.43 13.78 -4.90
CA LYS A 34 9.98 15.09 -4.56
C LYS A 34 11.50 15.13 -4.69
N LYS A 35 12.19 14.05 -4.29
CA LYS A 35 13.66 13.98 -4.32
C LYS A 35 14.20 13.75 -5.73
N LEU A 36 13.58 12.84 -6.50
CA LEU A 36 14.05 12.46 -7.82
C LEU A 36 13.58 13.41 -8.93
N LYS A 37 12.48 14.14 -8.71
CA LYS A 37 11.86 15.06 -9.69
C LYS A 37 11.73 14.44 -11.09
N PRO A 38 11.10 13.26 -11.21
CA PRO A 38 11.00 12.60 -12.51
C PRO A 38 10.12 13.41 -13.47
N GLY A 39 10.46 13.41 -14.76
CA GLY A 39 9.63 14.05 -15.79
C GLY A 39 8.33 13.29 -16.09
N LYS A 40 8.32 11.98 -15.80
CA LYS A 40 7.18 11.08 -16.00
C LYS A 40 7.12 10.03 -14.90
N ILE A 41 5.92 9.58 -14.54
CA ILE A 41 5.69 8.47 -13.61
C ILE A 41 4.93 7.35 -14.35
N ILE A 42 5.43 6.13 -14.26
CA ILE A 42 4.81 4.93 -14.84
C ILE A 42 4.44 4.00 -13.67
N PRO A 43 3.18 3.98 -13.22
CA PRO A 43 2.76 3.16 -12.10
C PRO A 43 2.74 1.68 -12.51
N ILE A 44 3.80 0.95 -12.13
CA ILE A 44 3.88 -0.50 -12.26
C ILE A 44 3.60 -1.19 -10.90
N HIS A 45 3.17 -2.44 -10.93
CA HIS A 45 2.89 -3.25 -9.73
C HIS A 45 1.84 -2.63 -8.77
N THR A 46 0.80 -2.05 -9.34
CA THR A 46 -0.41 -1.60 -8.64
C THR A 46 -1.64 -2.01 -9.45
N PHE A 47 -2.73 -2.36 -8.76
CA PHE A 47 -4.03 -2.58 -9.41
C PHE A 47 -4.80 -1.27 -9.66
N HIS A 48 -4.29 -0.14 -9.18
CA HIS A 48 -4.95 1.17 -9.28
C HIS A 48 -4.01 2.25 -9.82
N PRO A 49 -3.50 2.12 -11.05
CA PRO A 49 -2.67 3.15 -11.67
C PRO A 49 -3.43 4.46 -11.86
N ASP A 50 -4.75 4.40 -12.04
CA ASP A 50 -5.66 5.54 -12.20
C ASP A 50 -5.60 6.54 -11.03
N LYS A 51 -5.37 6.04 -9.81
CA LYS A 51 -5.32 6.88 -8.60
C LYS A 51 -4.09 7.78 -8.56
N TYR A 52 -3.04 7.50 -9.34
CA TYR A 52 -1.81 8.30 -9.31
C TYR A 52 -2.03 9.72 -9.83
N GLY A 53 -3.03 9.96 -10.68
CA GLY A 53 -3.32 11.29 -11.22
C GLY A 53 -3.77 12.30 -10.16
N GLY A 54 -4.39 11.81 -9.08
CA GLY A 54 -4.73 12.64 -7.92
C GLY A 54 -3.60 12.80 -6.91
N LEU A 55 -2.51 12.02 -7.03
CA LEU A 55 -1.40 11.99 -6.08
C LEU A 55 -0.18 12.78 -6.55
N PHE A 56 0.02 12.88 -7.87
CA PHE A 56 1.23 13.41 -8.48
C PHE A 56 0.89 14.33 -9.67
N SER A 57 1.61 15.44 -9.80
CA SER A 57 1.44 16.39 -10.91
C SER A 57 2.25 16.04 -12.16
N GLN A 58 3.10 15.01 -12.08
CA GLN A 58 3.90 14.52 -13.20
C GLN A 58 3.02 13.86 -14.26
N LYS A 59 3.49 13.87 -15.51
CA LYS A 59 2.84 13.12 -16.59
C LYS A 59 2.79 11.63 -16.22
N LEU A 60 1.66 10.98 -16.48
CA LEU A 60 1.49 9.53 -16.31
C LEU A 60 1.65 8.82 -17.66
N GLU A 61 2.26 7.63 -17.67
CA GLU A 61 2.23 6.67 -18.79
C GLU A 61 1.50 5.40 -18.36
#